data_AF-A0AAU3Z1E8-F1
#
_entry.id   AF-A0AAU3Z1E8-F1
#
_cell.length_a   1.000
_cell.length_b   1.000
_cell.length_c   1.000
_cell.angle_alpha   90.00
_cell.angle_beta   90.00
_cell.angle_gamma   90.00
#
_symmetry.space_group_name_H-M   'P 1'
#
loop_
_entity.id
_entity.type
_entity.pdbx_description
1 polymer ?
#
loop_
_entity_poly.entity_id
_entity_poly.type
_entity_poly.pdbx_seq_one_letter_code
_entity_poly.pdbx_strand_id
1 'polypeptide(L)' 'MTVLARAVARGEAGSGALTPRVATVAVDLLRNEYAINGVTRVPDSTVIEIVDQVFLPLVRGHA' A
#
# COMPACT_ATOMS: atom_id res chain seq x y z
N MET A 1 -6.33 11.62 -2.45
CA MET A 1 -5.22 11.21 -3.36
C MET A 1 -4.16 12.29 -3.53
N THR A 2 -3.90 13.12 -2.53
CA THR A 2 -2.96 14.25 -2.66
C THR A 2 -1.49 13.82 -2.55
N VAL A 3 -1.17 12.82 -1.72
CA VAL A 3 0.21 12.38 -1.50
C VAL A 3 0.77 11.61 -2.70
N LEU A 4 0.05 10.58 -3.18
CA LEU A 4 0.49 9.79 -4.33
C LEU A 4 0.57 10.63 -5.61
N ALA A 5 -0.38 11.54 -5.85
CA ALA A 5 -0.32 12.45 -7.00
C ALA A 5 0.92 13.34 -6.96
N ARG A 6 1.31 13.84 -5.79
CA ARG A 6 2.54 14.62 -5.63
C ARG A 6 3.79 13.76 -5.81
N ALA A 7 3.79 12.52 -5.32
CA ALA A 7 4.90 11.59 -5.52
C ALA A 7 5.12 11.29 -7.01
N VAL A 8 4.04 11.03 -7.76
CA VAL A 8 4.08 10.86 -9.22
C VAL A 8 4.61 12.12 -9.90
N ALA A 9 4.12 13.30 -9.51
CA ALA A 9 4.60 14.57 -10.08
C ALA A 9 6.09 14.83 -9.82
N ARG A 10 6.66 14.28 -8.74
CA ARG A 10 8.10 14.35 -8.42
C ARG A 10 8.92 13.20 -9.03
N GLY A 11 8.28 12.22 -9.67
CA GLY A 11 8.96 11.03 -10.20
C GLY A 11 9.34 9.98 -9.14
N GLU A 12 8.79 10.07 -7.93
CA GLU A 12 9.03 9.13 -6.83
C GLU A 12 8.14 7.87 -6.89
N ALA A 13 7.08 7.92 -7.70
CA ALA A 13 6.12 6.84 -7.89
C ALA A 13 5.72 6.73 -9.38
N GLY A 14 5.37 5.52 -9.81
CA GLY A 14 4.83 5.27 -11.16
C GLY A 14 3.39 5.77 -11.28
N SER A 15 2.96 6.12 -12.51
CA SER A 15 1.59 6.57 -12.77
C SER A 15 0.52 5.54 -12.36
N GLY A 16 0.87 4.25 -12.38
CA GLY A 16 0.04 3.15 -11.88
C GLY A 16 -0.35 3.27 -10.39
N ALA A 17 0.41 4.03 -9.59
CA ALA A 17 0.11 4.31 -8.20
C ALA A 17 -1.20 5.09 -7.99
N LEU A 18 -1.70 5.78 -9.01
CA LEU A 18 -2.94 6.56 -8.94
C LEU A 18 -4.19 5.73 -9.23
N THR A 19 -4.03 4.44 -9.57
CA THR A 19 -5.18 3.56 -9.69
C THR A 19 -5.82 3.36 -8.31
N PRO A 20 -7.16 3.32 -8.21
CA PRO A 20 -7.83 3.16 -6.92
C PRO A 20 -7.35 1.93 -6.14
N ARG A 21 -7.07 0.82 -6.83
CA ARG A 21 -6.62 -0.43 -6.21
C ARG A 21 -5.22 -0.32 -5.61
N VAL A 22 -4.23 0.21 -6.35
CA VAL A 22 -2.88 0.38 -5.81
C VAL A 22 -2.88 1.40 -4.68
N ALA A 23 -3.69 2.45 -4.80
CA ALA A 23 -3.76 3.53 -3.83
C ALA A 23 -4.32 3.11 -2.46
N THR A 24 -5.15 2.07 -2.38
CA THR A 24 -5.81 1.62 -1.14
C THR A 24 -5.29 0.30 -0.60
N VAL A 25 -4.55 -0.49 -1.39
CA VAL A 25 -4.21 -1.89 -1.08
C VAL A 25 -3.56 -2.07 0.31
N ALA A 26 -2.70 -1.15 0.75
CA ALA A 26 -2.08 -1.25 2.08
C ALA A 26 -3.11 -1.23 3.21
N VAL A 27 -4.11 -0.33 3.12
CA VAL A 27 -5.18 -0.23 4.12
C VAL A 27 -6.16 -1.38 3.98
N ASP A 28 -6.41 -1.84 2.76
CA ASP A 28 -7.31 -2.97 2.50
C ASP A 28 -6.73 -4.27 3.09
N LEU A 29 -5.43 -4.52 2.92
CA LEU A 29 -4.73 -5.65 3.54
C LEU A 29 -4.70 -5.54 5.07
N LEU A 30 -4.42 -4.35 5.61
CA LEU A 30 -4.47 -4.15 7.05
C LEU A 30 -5.88 -4.44 7.61
N ARG A 31 -6.94 -3.98 6.93
CA ARG A 31 -8.33 -4.30 7.31
C ARG A 31 -8.63 -5.79 7.22
N ASN A 32 -8.06 -6.48 6.23
CA ASN A 32 -8.20 -7.93 6.09
C ASN A 32 -7.65 -8.67 7.31
N GLU A 33 -6.52 -8.25 7.88
CA GLU A 33 -5.99 -8.82 9.12
C GLU A 33 -7.02 -8.76 10.26
N TYR A 34 -7.65 -7.61 10.45
CA TYR A 34 -8.68 -7.47 11.48
C TYR A 34 -9.96 -8.26 11.15
N ALA A 35 -10.43 -8.19 9.90
CA ALA A 35 -11.74 -8.70 9.52
C ALA A 35 -11.78 -10.21 9.29
N ILE A 36 -10.72 -10.77 8.70
CA ILE A 36 -10.65 -12.18 8.30
C ILE A 36 -9.80 -12.98 9.29
N ASN A 37 -8.64 -12.46 9.70
CA ASN A 37 -7.77 -13.16 10.63
C ASN A 37 -8.19 -12.96 12.09
N GLY A 38 -9.12 -12.03 12.35
CA GLY A 38 -9.72 -11.82 13.68
C GLY A 38 -8.74 -11.29 14.73
N VAL A 39 -7.59 -10.76 14.30
CA VAL A 39 -6.59 -10.25 15.23
C VAL A 39 -7.08 -8.94 15.85
N THR A 40 -6.87 -8.76 17.15
CA THR A 40 -7.19 -7.49 17.84
C THR A 40 -6.01 -6.53 17.84
N ARG A 41 -4.82 -7.03 17.50
CA ARG A 41 -3.59 -6.24 17.32
C ARG A 41 -2.79 -6.85 16.18
N VAL A 42 -2.47 -6.02 15.18
CA VAL A 42 -1.60 -6.40 14.08
C VAL A 42 -0.14 -6.20 14.52
N PRO A 43 0.73 -7.23 14.40
CA PRO A 43 2.16 -7.07 14.66
C PRO A 43 2.82 -6.10 13.68
N ASP A 44 3.83 -5.35 14.15
CA ASP A 44 4.57 -4.42 13.30
C ASP A 44 5.20 -5.12 12.08
N SER A 45 5.63 -6.38 12.24
CA SER A 45 6.17 -7.20 11.15
C SER A 45 5.19 -7.36 9.99
N THR A 46 3.89 -7.49 10.27
CA THR A 46 2.85 -7.60 9.25
C THR A 46 2.66 -6.28 8.52
N VAL A 47 2.73 -5.15 9.22
CA VAL A 47 2.68 -3.82 8.58
C VAL A 47 3.89 -3.61 7.68
N ILE A 48 5.09 -3.98 8.16
CA ILE A 48 6.33 -3.91 7.38
C ILE A 48 6.20 -4.77 6.11
N GLU A 49 5.70 -6.00 6.23
CA GLU A 49 5.46 -6.88 5.09
C GLU A 49 4.49 -6.27 4.07
N ILE A 50 3.34 -5.76 4.52
CA ILE A 50 2.34 -5.10 3.65
C ILE A 50 2.98 -3.92 2.89
N VAL A 51 3.79 -3.11 3.57
CA VAL A 51 4.39 -1.92 2.97
C VAL A 51 5.51 -2.30 2.00
N ASP A 52 6.48 -3.08 2.47
CA ASP A 52 7.73 -3.33 1.74
C ASP A 52 7.55 -4.34 0.62
N GLN A 53 6.72 -5.37 0.82
CA GLN A 53 6.58 -6.46 -0.15
C GLN A 53 5.41 -6.27 -1.09
N VAL A 54 4.39 -5.48 -0.73
CA VAL A 54 3.19 -5.31 -1.58
C VAL A 54 3.03 -3.87 -2.05
N PHE A 55 2.86 -2.92 -1.12
CA PHE A 55 2.48 -1.56 -1.48
C PHE A 55 3.58 -0.81 -2.25
N LEU A 56 4.81 -0.77 -1.74
CA LEU A 56 5.91 -0.04 -2.38
C LEU A 56 6.27 -0.58 -3.77
N PRO A 57 6.35 -1.91 -4.01
CA PRO A 57 6.55 -2.44 -5.35
C PRO A 57 5.46 -2.03 -6.35
N LEU A 58 4.20 -1.98 -5.92
CA LEU A 58 3.09 -1.53 -6.77
C LEU A 58 3.13 -0.02 -7.04
N VAL A 59 3.50 0.79 -6.04
CA VAL A 59 3.61 2.25 -6.15
C VAL A 59 4.77 2.68 -7.05
N ARG A 60 5.92 1.99 -6.98
CA ARG A 60 7.09 2.31 -7.81
C ARG A 60 6.89 1.95 -9.29
N GLY A 61 5.87 1.14 -9.60
CA GLY A 61 5.75 0.43 -10.87
C GLY A 61 6.69 -0.77 -10.83
N HIS A 62 6.14 -1.98 -11.02
CA HIS A 62 6.99 -3.12 -11.26
C HIS A 62 7.82 -2.84 -12.52
N ALA A 63 9.14 -3.06 -12.44
CA ALA A 63 10.00 -3.15 -13.61
C ALA A 63 9.51 -4.26 -14.54
#